data_AF-A0AAF0QI24-F1
#
_entry.id   AF-A0AAF0QI24-F1
#
_cell.length_a   1.000
_cell.length_b   1.000
_cell.length_c   1.000
_cell.angle_alpha   90.00
_cell.angle_beta   90.00
_cell.angle_gamma   90.00
#
_symmetry.space_group_name_H-M   'P 1'
#
loop_
_entity.id
_entity.type
_entity.pdbx_description
1 polymer ?
#
loop_
_entity_poly.entity_id
_entity_poly.type
_entity_poly.pdbx_seq_one_letter_code
_entity_poly.pdbx_strand_id
1 'polypeptide(L)'
;MPRNKVKFALIENENDRKLSYKKREKGFLTKAEELRTLCDVEMAAILYSPFNNEPKVFPNHGAAITTFEKLVELPTLKKSKNMVTSDEFTKKRIEKLNDKLLKVRKKNKVKEVTNEMYEMLKCKEISIDMHPYDLNDLSYVIKQKLIQCLQQQRILPFL
;
A
#
# COMPACT_ATOMS: atom_id res chain seq x y z
N MET A 1 -13.37 -17.05 13.27
CA MET A 1 -12.35 -16.13 13.81
C MET A 1 -12.17 -14.96 12.85
N PRO A 2 -12.02 -13.71 13.34
CA PRO A 2 -11.78 -12.55 12.49
C PRO A 2 -10.48 -12.74 11.69
N ARG A 3 -10.54 -12.56 10.37
CA ARG A 3 -9.38 -12.73 9.50
C ARG A 3 -8.45 -11.52 9.68
N ASN A 4 -7.31 -11.71 10.34
CA ASN A 4 -6.30 -10.66 10.47
C ASN A 4 -5.80 -10.20 9.09
N LYS A 5 -5.60 -8.89 8.96
CA LYS A 5 -5.06 -8.31 7.73
C LYS A 5 -3.63 -8.82 7.51
N VAL A 6 -3.41 -9.45 6.36
CA VAL A 6 -2.11 -10.03 5.99
C VAL A 6 -1.11 -8.90 5.69
N LYS A 7 0.08 -8.98 6.30
CA LYS A 7 1.23 -8.14 5.94
C LYS A 7 1.89 -8.74 4.70
N PHE A 8 2.11 -7.92 3.66
CA PHE A 8 2.81 -8.33 2.45
C PHE A 8 4.33 -8.27 2.63
N ALA A 9 4.86 -9.07 3.55
CA ALA A 9 6.29 -9.24 3.81
C ALA A 9 6.63 -10.73 3.78
N LEU A 10 7.92 -11.07 3.86
CA LEU A 10 8.35 -12.46 4.03
C LEU A 10 7.73 -13.02 5.31
N ILE A 11 7.16 -14.23 5.22
CA ILE A 11 6.69 -14.95 6.41
C ILE A 11 7.91 -15.66 6.98
N GLU A 12 8.38 -15.20 8.13
CA GLU A 12 9.62 -15.73 8.75
C GLU A 12 9.49 -17.21 9.12
N ASN A 13 8.37 -17.59 9.76
CA ASN A 13 8.10 -18.98 10.12
C ASN A 13 7.94 -19.83 8.84
N GLU A 14 8.82 -20.82 8.68
CA GLU A 14 8.87 -21.65 7.47
C GLU A 14 7.62 -22.52 7.28
N ASN A 15 7.08 -23.09 8.36
CA ASN A 15 5.87 -23.93 8.30
C ASN A 15 4.66 -23.10 7.88
N ASP A 16 4.48 -21.92 8.47
CA ASP A 16 3.42 -20.98 8.08
C ASP A 16 3.62 -20.48 6.65
N ARG A 17 4.87 -20.23 6.24
CA ARG A 17 5.22 -19.83 4.87
C ARG A 17 4.84 -20.92 3.88
N LYS A 18 5.16 -22.19 4.17
CA LYS A 18 4.82 -23.35 3.33
C LYS A 18 3.33 -23.58 3.22
N LEU A 19 2.59 -23.51 4.34
CA LEU A 19 1.13 -23.64 4.35
C LEU A 19 0.45 -22.49 3.59
N SER A 20 0.93 -21.26 3.79
CA SER A 20 0.46 -20.09 3.04
C SER A 20 0.77 -20.21 1.55
N TYR A 21 1.97 -20.67 1.18
CA TYR A 21 2.36 -20.90 -0.22
C TYR A 21 1.37 -21.86 -0.91
N LYS A 22 1.16 -23.06 -0.36
CA LYS A 22 0.25 -24.06 -0.95
C LYS A 22 -1.17 -23.51 -1.15
N LYS A 23 -1.70 -22.77 -0.17
CA LYS A 23 -3.03 -22.15 -0.25
C LYS A 23 -3.09 -21.07 -1.33
N ARG A 24 -2.07 -20.21 -1.42
CA ARG A 24 -2.00 -19.11 -2.40
C ARG A 24 -1.71 -19.60 -3.81
N GLU A 25 -0.85 -20.61 -3.97
CA GLU A 25 -0.57 -21.27 -5.25
C GLU A 25 -1.85 -21.85 -5.84
N LYS A 26 -2.59 -22.64 -5.05
CA LYS A 26 -3.89 -23.18 -5.49
C LYS A 26 -4.85 -22.06 -5.88
N GLY A 27 -5.01 -21.05 -5.03
CA GLY A 27 -5.91 -19.92 -5.30
C GLY A 27 -5.51 -19.10 -6.55
N PHE A 28 -4.21 -18.90 -6.75
CA PHE A 28 -3.67 -18.20 -7.93
C PHE A 28 -3.99 -18.97 -9.21
N LEU A 29 -3.73 -20.28 -9.23
CA LEU A 29 -4.01 -21.12 -10.40
C LEU A 29 -5.50 -21.21 -10.71
N THR A 30 -6.36 -21.29 -9.69
CA THR A 30 -7.81 -21.22 -9.88
C THR A 30 -8.23 -19.89 -10.50
N LYS A 31 -7.70 -18.76 -10.02
CA LYS A 31 -8.00 -17.44 -10.58
C LYS A 31 -7.46 -17.26 -11.99
N ALA A 32 -6.31 -17.85 -12.30
CA ALA A 32 -5.74 -17.86 -13.65
C ALA A 32 -6.67 -18.61 -14.63
N GLU A 33 -7.16 -19.79 -14.25
CA GLU A 33 -8.10 -20.58 -15.07
C GLU A 33 -9.44 -19.85 -15.25
N GLU A 34 -9.97 -19.24 -14.19
CA GLU A 34 -11.18 -18.42 -14.25
C GLU A 34 -11.00 -17.26 -15.23
N LEU A 35 -9.90 -16.50 -15.14
CA LEU A 35 -9.63 -15.39 -16.06
C LEU A 35 -9.46 -15.87 -17.50
N ARG A 36 -8.71 -16.95 -17.72
CA ARG A 36 -8.54 -17.57 -19.03
C ARG A 36 -9.89 -17.89 -19.66
N THR A 37 -10.79 -18.47 -18.88
CA THR A 37 -12.10 -18.95 -19.34
C THR A 37 -13.12 -17.83 -19.51
N LEU A 38 -13.22 -16.91 -18.55
CA LEU A 38 -14.25 -15.87 -18.55
C LEU A 38 -13.94 -14.73 -19.52
N CYS A 39 -12.66 -14.44 -19.74
CA CYS A 39 -12.23 -13.35 -20.59
C CYS A 39 -11.71 -13.81 -21.96
N ASP A 40 -11.66 -15.12 -22.20
CA ASP A 40 -11.11 -15.73 -23.43
C ASP A 40 -9.71 -15.17 -23.77
N VAL A 41 -8.81 -15.22 -22.77
CA VAL A 41 -7.44 -14.70 -22.90
C VAL A 41 -6.42 -15.82 -22.80
N GLU A 42 -5.37 -15.76 -23.62
CA GLU A 42 -4.21 -16.66 -23.48
C GLU A 42 -3.43 -16.27 -22.20
N MET A 43 -3.18 -17.25 -21.33
CA MET A 43 -2.52 -17.02 -20.05
C MET A 43 -1.56 -18.16 -19.73
N ALA A 44 -0.33 -17.80 -19.37
CA ALA A 44 0.70 -18.72 -18.91
C ALA A 44 1.34 -18.19 -17.62
N ALA A 45 1.72 -19.10 -16.72
CA ALA A 45 2.43 -18.77 -15.51
C ALA A 45 3.44 -19.86 -15.13
N ILE A 46 4.58 -19.42 -14.57
CA ILE A 46 5.62 -20.30 -14.00
C ILE A 46 5.84 -19.85 -12.56
N LEU A 47 5.66 -20.77 -11.62
CA LEU A 47 5.81 -20.52 -10.18
C LEU A 47 6.96 -21.34 -9.62
N TYR A 48 8.00 -20.66 -9.18
CA TYR A 48 9.11 -21.26 -8.44
C TYR A 48 8.82 -21.22 -6.93
N SER A 49 9.27 -22.27 -6.25
CA SER A 49 9.08 -22.42 -4.81
C SER A 49 10.31 -23.05 -4.19
N PRO A 50 10.75 -22.60 -3.01
CA PRO A 50 11.79 -23.32 -2.26
C PRO A 50 11.29 -24.66 -1.69
N PHE A 51 9.98 -24.94 -1.79
CA PHE A 51 9.36 -26.13 -1.20
C PHE A 51 9.15 -27.27 -2.20
N ASN A 52 9.40 -27.02 -3.49
CA ASN A 52 9.23 -27.99 -4.58
C ASN A 52 10.51 -27.96 -5.43
N ASN A 53 10.96 -29.12 -5.93
CA ASN A 53 12.14 -29.18 -6.80
C ASN A 53 11.85 -28.64 -8.21
N GLU A 54 10.62 -28.84 -8.68
CA GLU A 54 10.18 -28.40 -10.00
C GLU A 54 9.21 -27.21 -9.91
N PRO A 55 9.27 -26.29 -10.88
CA PRO A 55 8.33 -25.18 -10.94
C PRO A 55 6.94 -25.69 -11.29
N LYS A 56 5.92 -25.04 -10.71
CA LYS A 56 4.54 -25.27 -11.12
C LYS A 56 4.27 -24.45 -12.37
N VAL A 57 3.92 -25.13 -13.47
CA VAL A 57 3.62 -24.49 -14.75
C VAL A 57 2.12 -24.55 -15.03
N PHE A 58 1.58 -23.43 -15.52
CA PHE A 58 0.19 -23.28 -15.93
C PHE A 58 0.10 -22.76 -17.37
N PRO A 59 -0.81 -23.31 -18.20
CA PRO A 59 -1.69 -24.44 -17.90
C PRO A 59 -0.96 -25.79 -17.99
N ASN A 60 0.03 -25.89 -18.86
CA ASN A 60 1.01 -26.97 -18.95
C ASN A 60 2.28 -26.44 -19.64
N HIS A 61 3.34 -27.24 -19.71
CA HIS A 61 4.62 -26.82 -20.28
C HIS A 61 4.51 -26.37 -21.75
N GLY A 62 3.86 -27.16 -22.61
CA GLY A 62 3.77 -26.83 -24.04
C GLY A 62 3.01 -25.53 -24.30
N ALA A 63 1.81 -25.40 -23.72
CA ALA A 63 1.00 -24.20 -23.88
C ALA A 63 1.68 -22.94 -23.29
N ALA A 64 2.37 -23.10 -22.15
CA ALA A 64 3.11 -22.00 -21.55
C ALA A 64 4.27 -21.54 -22.45
N ILE A 65 5.05 -22.47 -22.99
CA ILE A 65 6.15 -22.17 -23.93
C ILE A 65 5.61 -21.40 -25.14
N THR A 66 4.57 -21.90 -25.80
CA THR A 66 3.96 -21.23 -26.96
C THR A 66 3.46 -19.83 -26.62
N THR A 67 2.85 -19.65 -25.44
CA THR A 67 2.40 -18.33 -24.97
C THR A 67 3.58 -17.37 -24.80
N PHE A 68 4.69 -17.83 -24.20
CA PHE A 68 5.87 -17.00 -24.00
C PHE A 68 6.62 -16.71 -25.31
N GLU A 69 6.67 -17.64 -26.25
CA GLU A 69 7.23 -17.42 -27.59
C GLU A 69 6.48 -16.31 -28.31
N LYS A 70 5.13 -16.39 -28.36
CA LYS A 70 4.29 -15.32 -28.90
C LYS A 70 4.56 -13.98 -28.20
N LEU A 71 4.71 -13.98 -26.87
CA LEU A 71 5.04 -12.78 -26.11
C LEU A 71 6.41 -12.20 -26.52
N VAL A 72 7.40 -13.05 -26.83
CA VAL A 72 8.72 -12.64 -27.31
C VAL A 72 8.67 -12.09 -28.74
N GLU A 73 7.78 -12.61 -29.60
CA GLU A 73 7.62 -12.15 -30.98
C GLU A 73 6.85 -10.83 -31.14
N LEU A 74 6.06 -10.41 -30.14
CA LEU A 74 5.28 -9.17 -30.22
C LEU A 74 6.17 -7.91 -30.44
N PRO A 75 5.72 -6.90 -31.19
CA PRO A 75 6.45 -5.63 -31.29
C PRO A 75 6.56 -4.91 -29.94
N THR A 76 7.72 -4.30 -29.66
CA THR A 76 8.02 -3.64 -28.36
C THR A 76 6.96 -2.64 -27.92
N LEU A 77 6.41 -1.87 -28.86
CA LEU A 77 5.34 -0.88 -28.58
C LEU A 77 4.04 -1.52 -28.07
N LYS A 78 3.71 -2.74 -28.53
CA LYS A 78 2.55 -3.49 -28.04
C LYS A 78 2.84 -4.15 -26.69
N LYS A 79 4.07 -4.61 -26.47
CA LYS A 79 4.47 -5.20 -25.18
C LYS A 79 4.48 -4.17 -24.05
N SER A 80 5.14 -3.03 -24.24
CA SER A 80 5.37 -2.05 -23.17
C SER A 80 4.11 -1.36 -22.68
N LYS A 81 3.07 -1.24 -23.52
CA LYS A 81 1.84 -0.50 -23.19
C LYS A 81 1.13 -1.05 -21.94
N ASN A 82 1.16 -2.37 -21.75
CA ASN A 82 0.41 -3.05 -20.68
C ASN A 82 1.29 -3.99 -19.83
N MET A 83 2.60 -4.10 -20.12
CA MET A 83 3.49 -4.93 -19.32
C MET A 83 3.77 -4.27 -17.98
N VAL A 84 3.58 -5.02 -16.90
CA VAL A 84 3.98 -4.60 -15.56
C VAL A 84 5.20 -5.41 -15.16
N THR A 85 6.34 -4.74 -14.99
CA THR A 85 7.58 -5.37 -14.52
C THR A 85 7.61 -5.43 -12.99
N SER A 86 8.41 -6.34 -12.45
CA SER A 86 8.64 -6.42 -11.00
C SER A 86 9.18 -5.10 -10.44
N ASP A 87 10.08 -4.44 -11.17
CA ASP A 87 10.68 -3.17 -10.76
C ASP A 87 9.67 -2.03 -10.75
N GLU A 88 8.85 -1.90 -11.79
CA GLU A 88 7.77 -0.91 -11.84
C GLU A 88 6.72 -1.15 -10.75
N PHE A 89 6.35 -2.42 -10.52
CA PHE A 89 5.42 -2.78 -9.47
C PHE A 89 5.98 -2.41 -8.08
N THR A 90 7.27 -2.67 -7.87
CA THR A 90 7.98 -2.35 -6.62
C THR A 90 8.07 -0.84 -6.42
N LYS A 91 8.44 -0.06 -7.45
CA LYS A 91 8.46 1.41 -7.41
C LYS A 91 7.10 1.99 -7.04
N LYS A 92 6.03 1.57 -7.72
CA LYS A 92 4.64 1.98 -7.41
C LYS A 92 4.25 1.65 -5.97
N ARG A 93 4.76 0.55 -5.42
CA ARG A 93 4.49 0.16 -4.03
C ARG A 93 5.25 1.03 -3.04
N ILE A 94 6.49 1.40 -3.33
CA ILE A 94 7.29 2.34 -2.53
C ILE A 94 6.60 3.70 -2.49
N GLU A 95 6.16 4.22 -3.63
CA GLU A 95 5.41 5.48 -3.72
C GLU A 95 4.17 5.47 -2.82
N LYS A 96 3.34 4.41 -2.89
CA LYS A 96 2.16 4.26 -2.03
C LYS A 96 2.50 4.20 -0.54
N LEU A 97 3.66 3.67 -0.17
CA LEU A 97 4.10 3.65 1.23
C LEU A 97 4.59 5.03 1.67
N ASN A 98 5.31 5.75 0.81
CA ASN A 98 5.73 7.13 1.04
C ASN A 98 4.54 8.06 1.24
N ASP A 99 3.48 7.93 0.41
CA ASP A 99 2.25 8.71 0.58
C ASP A 99 1.58 8.46 1.94
N LYS A 100 1.55 7.21 2.39
CA LYS A 100 0.99 6.86 3.71
C LYS A 100 1.85 7.44 4.82
N LEU A 101 3.17 7.37 4.68
CA LEU A 101 4.12 7.92 5.63
C LEU A 101 4.00 9.45 5.72
N LEU A 102 3.85 10.16 4.60
CA LEU A 102 3.59 11.60 4.59
C LEU A 102 2.28 11.95 5.30
N LYS A 103 1.20 11.18 5.09
CA LYS A 103 -0.07 11.37 5.80
C LYS A 103 0.07 11.19 7.31
N VAL A 104 0.84 10.20 7.75
CA VAL A 104 1.10 9.98 9.18
C VAL A 104 1.94 11.12 9.76
N ARG A 105 3.01 11.56 9.07
CA ARG A 105 3.85 12.68 9.50
C ARG A 105 3.04 13.97 9.67
N LYS A 106 2.19 14.32 8.70
CA LYS A 106 1.30 15.49 8.80
C LYS A 106 0.37 15.41 10.01
N LYS A 107 -0.24 14.24 10.26
CA LYS A 107 -1.09 14.02 11.45
C LYS A 107 -0.32 14.15 12.75
N ASN A 108 0.92 13.67 12.80
CA ASN A 108 1.77 13.79 13.99
C ASN A 108 2.16 15.24 14.23
N LYS A 109 2.59 15.99 13.20
CA LYS A 109 2.94 17.40 13.32
C LYS A 109 1.78 18.25 13.86
N VAL A 110 0.56 18.03 13.35
CA VAL A 110 -0.64 18.70 13.89
C VAL A 110 -0.84 18.39 15.38
N LYS A 111 -0.60 17.15 15.82
CA LYS A 111 -0.71 16.79 17.24
C LYS A 111 0.38 17.43 18.10
N GLU A 112 1.62 17.45 17.64
CA GLU A 112 2.76 18.08 18.32
C GLU A 112 2.47 19.57 18.55
N VAL A 113 2.14 20.30 17.48
CA VAL A 113 1.80 21.72 17.53
C VAL A 113 0.56 22.00 18.38
N THR A 114 -0.45 21.10 18.35
CA THR A 114 -1.62 21.23 19.23
C THR A 114 -1.24 21.06 20.70
N ASN A 115 -0.33 20.12 21.03
CA ASN A 115 0.14 19.93 22.39
C ASN A 115 0.96 21.13 22.87
N GLU A 116 1.84 21.68 22.03
CA GLU A 116 2.59 22.90 22.31
C GLU A 116 1.66 24.09 22.58
N MET A 117 0.64 24.28 21.76
CA MET A 117 -0.41 25.29 21.97
C MET A 117 -1.09 25.12 23.34
N TYR A 118 -1.41 23.89 23.76
CA TYR A 118 -2.01 23.66 25.08
C TYR A 118 -1.05 23.95 26.23
N GLU A 119 0.25 23.66 26.09
CA GLU A 119 1.24 24.04 27.12
C GLU A 119 1.46 25.57 27.16
N MET A 120 1.43 26.26 26.02
CA MET A 120 1.44 27.73 25.94
C MET A 120 0.27 28.34 26.73
N LEU A 121 -0.94 27.80 26.54
CA LEU A 121 -2.13 28.27 27.24
C LEU A 121 -2.08 28.04 28.77
N LYS A 122 -1.22 27.14 29.24
CA LYS A 122 -0.98 26.90 30.67
C LYS A 122 0.05 27.87 31.29
N CYS A 123 0.51 28.88 30.55
CA CYS A 123 1.46 29.90 31.02
C CYS A 123 2.80 29.35 31.53
N LYS A 124 3.30 28.23 30.98
CA LYS A 124 4.70 27.84 31.19
C LYS A 124 5.60 28.62 30.21
N GLU A 125 6.69 29.18 30.71
CA GLU A 125 7.73 29.79 29.86
C GLU A 125 8.25 28.76 28.86
N ILE A 126 8.21 29.11 27.58
CA ILE A 126 8.74 28.28 26.49
C ILE A 126 10.02 28.94 25.98
N SER A 127 11.10 28.18 25.94
CA SER A 127 12.30 28.53 25.18
C SER A 127 11.92 28.63 23.70
N ILE A 128 12.01 29.85 23.15
CA ILE A 128 11.70 30.14 21.74
C ILE A 128 12.88 29.67 20.89
N ASP A 129 13.03 28.36 20.75
CA ASP A 129 13.85 27.73 19.70
C ASP A 129 12.94 27.01 18.71
N MET A 130 11.87 27.69 18.28
CA MET A 130 11.01 27.19 17.21
C MET A 130 11.54 27.66 15.86
N HIS A 131 11.72 26.73 14.94
CA HIS A 131 12.14 27.05 13.58
C HIS A 131 11.05 27.92 12.93
N PRO A 132 11.39 28.96 12.13
CA PRO A 132 10.40 29.86 11.51
C PRO A 132 9.26 29.18 10.71
N TYR A 133 9.43 27.92 10.28
CA TYR A 133 8.41 27.14 9.60
C TYR A 133 7.35 26.58 10.57
N ASP A 134 7.71 26.36 11.85
CA ASP A 134 6.82 25.84 12.89
C ASP A 134 5.75 26.88 13.29
N LEU A 135 6.06 28.17 13.17
CA LEU A 135 5.12 29.27 13.42
C LEU A 135 3.95 29.29 12.42
N ASN A 136 4.20 28.94 11.16
CA ASN A 136 3.15 28.85 10.15
C ASN A 136 2.21 27.67 10.42
N ASP A 137 2.77 26.53 10.82
CA ASP A 137 1.99 25.36 11.24
C ASP A 137 1.15 25.67 12.49
N LEU A 138 1.72 26.39 13.47
CA LEU A 138 1.01 26.84 14.67
C LEU A 138 -0.13 27.81 14.35
N SER A 139 0.12 28.81 13.50
CA SER A 139 -0.92 29.72 13.02
C SER A 139 -2.06 28.96 12.31
N TYR A 140 -1.73 27.98 11.49
CA TYR A 140 -2.71 27.14 10.81
C TYR A 140 -3.56 26.33 11.79
N VAL A 141 -2.94 25.69 12.79
CA VAL A 141 -3.66 24.91 13.81
C VAL A 141 -4.56 25.79 14.68
N ILE A 142 -4.07 26.96 15.12
CA ILE A 142 -4.85 27.93 15.89
C ILE A 142 -6.09 28.36 15.10
N LYS A 143 -5.93 28.71 13.81
CA LYS A 143 -7.06 29.08 12.93
C LYS A 143 -8.08 27.95 12.80
N GLN A 144 -7.64 26.72 12.58
CA GLN A 144 -8.54 25.55 12.49
C GLN A 144 -9.31 25.32 13.79
N LYS A 145 -8.65 25.46 14.95
CA LYS A 145 -9.28 25.29 16.26
C LYS A 145 -10.26 26.42 16.60
N LEU A 146 -9.94 27.67 16.29
CA LEU A 146 -10.86 28.79 16.41
C LEU A 146 -12.14 28.56 15.59
N ILE A 147 -12.01 28.08 14.35
CA ILE A 147 -13.16 27.74 13.50
C ILE A 147 -14.01 26.63 14.16
N GLN A 148 -13.39 25.57 14.70
CA GLN A 148 -14.12 24.52 15.42
C GLN A 148 -14.86 25.05 16.65
N CYS A 149 -14.24 25.92 17.46
CA CYS A 149 -14.87 26.53 18.63
C CYS A 149 -16.06 27.42 18.23
N LEU A 150 -15.92 28.23 17.18
CA LEU A 150 -16.99 29.08 16.65
C LEU A 150 -18.16 28.25 16.09
N GLN A 151 -17.87 27.11 15.45
CA GLN A 151 -18.90 26.17 15.00
C GLN A 151 -19.63 25.51 16.18
N GLN A 152 -18.92 25.11 17.24
CA GLN A 152 -19.54 24.57 18.45
C GLN A 152 -20.41 25.61 19.18
N GLN A 153 -19.95 26.86 19.28
CA GLN A 153 -20.74 27.97 19.85
C GLN A 153 -21.99 28.30 19.03
N ARG A 154 -22.00 28.10 17.71
CA ARG A 154 -23.19 28.29 16.85
C ARG A 154 -24.23 27.17 16.97
N ILE A 155 -23.84 25.99 17.45
CA ILE A 155 -24.76 24.85 17.67
C ILE A 155 -25.39 24.91 19.07
N LEU A 156 -24.71 25.51 20.05
CA LEU A 156 -25.19 25.72 21.41
C LEU A 156 -26.49 26.55 21.58
N PRO A 157 -26.84 27.58 20.77
CA PRO A 157 -28.10 28.31 20.91
C PRO A 157 -29.36 27.53 20.46
N PHE A 158 -29.23 26.26 20.05
CA PHE A 158 -30.35 25.38 19.66
C PHE A 158 -30.59 24.21 20.63
N LEU A 159 -30.00 24.25 21.84
CA LEU A 159 -30.31 23.41 23.00
C LEU A 159 -30.69 24.31 24.17
#